data_AF-A0A485CVE0-F1
#
_entry.id   AF-A0A485CVE0-F1
#
_cell.length_a   1.000
_cell.length_b   1.000
_cell.length_c   1.000
_cell.angle_alpha   90.00
_cell.angle_beta   90.00
_cell.angle_gamma   90.00
#
_symmetry.space_group_name_H-M   'P 1'
#
loop_
_entity.id
_entity.type
_entity.pdbx_description
1 polymer ?
#
loop_
_entity_poly.entity_id
_entity_poly.type
_entity_poly.pdbx_seq_one_letter_code
_entity_poly.pdbx_strand_id
1 'polypeptide(L)'
;MNSRNQRVVVGVRLQQVAGRDRKVDIKPFAIQGLPTSFQPTQLLTETLNERQARVLTLQELKDKLDNIEGVQFKQFNSITDYHSLMFDLGIVARRLRSASDRSKFYRLIEASLYGGISSAITRSLRDYLLPENSGVRKAFQDMEAALRENRMTLEAIRVTQSDRDLVQTPYLRSHRLRGR
;
A
#
# COMPACT_ATOMS: atom_id res chain seq x y z
N MET A 1 13.91 -8.59 15.86
CA MET A 1 12.59 -9.10 16.29
C MET A 1 11.56 -8.09 15.84
N ASN A 2 10.44 -8.53 15.25
CA ASN A 2 9.37 -7.62 14.85
C ASN A 2 8.40 -7.32 16.02
N SER A 3 7.35 -6.53 15.76
CA SER A 3 6.31 -6.17 16.75
C SER A 3 5.53 -7.37 17.31
N ARG A 4 5.61 -8.55 16.68
CA ARG A 4 4.98 -9.81 17.11
C ARG A 4 5.96 -10.76 17.78
N ASN A 5 7.14 -10.27 18.15
CA ASN A 5 8.22 -11.08 18.71
C ASN A 5 8.66 -12.25 17.80
N GLN A 6 8.57 -12.06 16.48
CA GLN A 6 9.06 -13.00 15.48
C GLN A 6 10.42 -12.55 14.93
N ARG A 7 11.31 -13.50 14.69
CA ARG A 7 12.58 -13.22 14.01
C ARG A 7 12.34 -13.16 12.50
N VAL A 8 12.56 -11.97 11.96
CA VAL A 8 12.51 -11.72 10.52
C VAL A 8 13.82 -11.06 10.13
N VAL A 9 14.42 -11.54 9.05
CA VAL A 9 15.59 -10.93 8.40
C VAL A 9 15.13 -10.40 7.05
N VAL A 10 15.47 -9.15 6.77
CA VAL A 10 15.17 -8.48 5.51
C VAL A 10 16.46 -7.91 4.96
N GLY A 11 16.65 -8.01 3.65
CA GLY A 11 17.91 -7.64 3.03
C GLY A 11 17.79 -7.39 1.54
N VAL A 12 18.89 -6.88 0.98
CA VAL A 12 19.05 -6.70 -0.46
C VAL A 12 20.38 -7.30 -0.89
N ARG A 13 20.38 -7.98 -2.04
CA ARG A 13 21.61 -8.38 -2.71
C ARG A 13 21.97 -7.30 -3.71
N LEU A 14 23.20 -6.78 -3.58
CA LEU A 14 23.78 -5.82 -4.51
C LEU A 14 24.79 -6.55 -5.41
N GLN A 15 24.66 -6.39 -6.73
CA GLN A 15 25.63 -6.91 -7.69
C GLN A 15 25.94 -5.85 -8.73
N GLN A 16 27.23 -5.55 -8.96
CA GLN A 16 27.62 -4.64 -10.03
C GLN A 16 27.32 -5.26 -11.39
N VAL A 17 26.74 -4.46 -12.29
CA VAL A 17 26.45 -4.91 -13.67
C VAL A 17 27.72 -4.76 -14.50
N ALA A 18 28.25 -5.88 -14.98
CA ALA A 18 29.44 -5.89 -15.85
C ALA A 18 29.21 -5.03 -17.10
N GLY A 19 30.22 -4.23 -17.48
CA GLY A 19 30.20 -3.43 -18.71
C GLY A 19 29.27 -2.22 -18.70
N ARG A 20 28.71 -1.81 -17.55
CA ARG A 20 27.94 -0.56 -17.41
C ARG A 20 28.47 0.26 -16.25
N ASP A 21 28.84 1.51 -16.53
CA ASP A 21 29.40 2.38 -15.50
C ASP A 21 28.37 2.66 -14.39
N ARG A 22 28.81 2.49 -13.14
CA ARG A 22 28.06 2.73 -11.88
C ARG A 22 26.69 2.07 -11.74
N LYS A 23 26.34 1.08 -12.58
CA LYS A 23 25.04 0.39 -12.47
C LYS A 23 25.12 -0.79 -11.50
N VAL A 24 24.21 -0.81 -10.53
CA VAL A 24 24.06 -1.88 -9.54
C VAL A 24 22.71 -2.57 -9.72
N ASP A 25 22.71 -3.90 -9.79
CA ASP A 25 21.55 -4.76 -9.66
C ASP A 25 21.19 -4.92 -8.18
N ILE A 26 19.92 -4.73 -7.84
CA ILE A 26 19.41 -4.77 -6.47
C ILE A 26 18.27 -5.77 -6.42
N LYS A 27 18.45 -6.85 -5.66
CA LYS A 27 17.42 -7.88 -5.45
C LYS A 27 17.02 -7.98 -3.98
N PRO A 28 15.84 -7.50 -3.60
CA PRO A 28 15.32 -7.63 -2.23
C PRO A 28 14.91 -9.06 -1.90
N PHE A 29 15.11 -9.45 -0.64
CA PHE A 29 14.67 -10.72 -0.10
C PHE A 29 14.28 -10.61 1.38
N ALA A 30 13.50 -11.57 1.85
CA ALA A 30 13.15 -11.71 3.25
C ALA A 30 13.26 -13.18 3.69
N ILE A 31 13.60 -13.37 4.95
CA ILE A 31 13.73 -14.66 5.64
C ILE A 31 12.89 -14.58 6.91
N GLN A 32 11.92 -15.48 7.05
CA GLN A 32 11.07 -15.57 8.25
C GLN A 32 11.30 -16.91 8.94
N GLY A 33 11.10 -16.94 10.26
CA GLY A 33 11.20 -18.18 11.03
C GLY A 33 12.63 -18.64 11.31
N LEU A 34 13.64 -17.80 11.02
CA LEU A 34 15.03 -18.15 11.29
C LEU A 34 15.25 -18.36 12.81
N PRO A 35 15.77 -19.51 13.27
CA PRO A 35 16.05 -19.72 14.68
C PRO A 35 17.10 -18.74 15.20
N THR A 36 17.00 -18.28 16.45
CA THR A 36 17.92 -17.27 17.04
C THR A 36 19.39 -17.68 17.07
N SER A 37 19.68 -18.98 17.04
CA SER A 37 21.03 -19.55 16.99
C SER A 37 21.81 -19.17 15.73
N PHE A 38 21.13 -18.90 14.61
CA PHE A 38 21.80 -18.56 13.35
C PHE A 38 22.27 -17.10 13.33
N GLN A 39 23.55 -16.89 13.06
CA GLN A 39 24.07 -15.55 12.80
C GLN A 39 23.86 -15.16 11.32
N PRO A 40 23.42 -13.93 11.02
CA PRO A 40 23.21 -13.48 9.63
C PRO A 40 24.46 -13.63 8.74
N THR A 41 25.65 -13.40 9.29
CA THR A 41 26.91 -13.54 8.55
C THR A 41 27.14 -14.98 8.11
N GLN A 42 27.04 -15.93 9.03
CA GLN A 42 27.20 -17.38 8.75
C GLN A 42 26.09 -17.92 7.83
N LEU A 43 24.95 -17.26 7.81
CA LEU A 43 23.87 -17.63 6.90
C LEU A 43 24.23 -17.32 5.44
N LEU A 44 24.80 -16.13 5.21
CA LEU A 44 25.12 -15.60 3.89
C LEU A 44 26.50 -16.02 3.37
N THR A 45 27.34 -16.62 4.21
CA THR A 45 28.67 -17.10 3.82
C THR A 45 28.82 -18.61 3.95
N GLU A 46 29.75 -19.14 3.17
CA GLU A 46 30.27 -20.50 3.27
C GLU A 46 31.78 -20.40 3.51
N THR A 47 32.26 -21.04 4.56
CA THR A 47 33.70 -21.10 4.88
C THR A 47 34.35 -22.18 4.04
N LEU A 48 35.15 -21.79 3.06
CA LEU A 48 35.90 -22.71 2.20
C LEU A 48 37.12 -23.27 2.94
N ASN A 49 37.79 -22.43 3.74
CA ASN A 49 38.96 -22.73 4.58
C ASN A 49 39.00 -21.77 5.78
N GLU A 50 39.92 -21.95 6.75
CA GLU A 50 40.06 -21.08 7.95
C GLU A 50 40.23 -19.58 7.63
N ARG A 51 40.72 -19.22 6.43
CA ARG A 51 40.97 -17.83 6.01
C ARG A 51 40.12 -17.35 4.84
N GLN A 52 39.28 -18.20 4.25
CA GLN A 52 38.52 -17.85 3.06
C GLN A 52 37.04 -18.17 3.25
N ALA A 53 36.21 -17.14 3.09
CA ALA A 53 34.76 -17.26 3.07
C ALA A 53 34.23 -16.81 1.70
N ARG A 54 33.30 -17.58 1.16
CA ARG A 54 32.56 -17.27 -0.06
C ARG A 54 31.18 -16.76 0.31
N VAL A 55 30.74 -15.70 -0.36
CA VAL A 55 29.37 -15.20 -0.21
C VAL A 55 28.45 -16.03 -1.11
N LEU A 56 27.37 -16.53 -0.52
CA LEU A 56 26.37 -17.33 -1.21
C LEU A 56 25.54 -16.48 -2.18
N THR A 57 25.19 -17.07 -3.32
CA THR A 57 24.19 -16.53 -4.23
C THR A 57 22.78 -16.68 -3.64
N LEU A 58 21.78 -15.97 -4.20
CA LEU A 58 20.39 -16.10 -3.72
C LEU A 58 19.82 -17.50 -3.97
N GLN A 59 20.33 -18.22 -4.97
CA GLN A 59 19.92 -19.59 -5.25
C GLN A 59 20.49 -20.52 -4.18
N GLU A 60 21.80 -20.46 -3.94
CA GLU A 60 22.45 -21.27 -2.88
C GLU A 60 21.87 -20.95 -1.49
N LEU A 61 21.56 -19.67 -1.22
CA LEU A 61 20.89 -19.27 0.01
C LEU A 61 19.50 -19.89 0.12
N LYS A 62 18.73 -19.92 -0.97
CA LYS A 62 17.41 -20.57 -0.99
C LYS A 62 17.55 -22.05 -0.66
N ASP A 63 18.43 -22.75 -1.37
CA ASP A 63 18.60 -24.20 -1.22
C ASP A 63 19.07 -24.54 0.21
N LYS A 64 19.95 -23.72 0.81
CA LYS A 64 20.37 -23.84 2.21
C LYS A 64 19.22 -23.63 3.20
N LEU A 65 18.35 -22.65 2.94
CA LEU A 65 17.22 -22.31 3.80
C LEU A 65 16.07 -23.33 3.72
N ASP A 66 15.86 -23.93 2.55
CA ASP A 66 14.83 -24.96 2.34
C ASP A 66 15.10 -26.23 3.18
N ASN A 67 16.35 -26.46 3.60
CA ASN A 67 16.74 -27.54 4.51
C ASN A 67 16.42 -27.26 5.99
N ILE A 68 16.03 -26.02 6.35
CA ILE A 68 15.75 -25.63 7.73
C ILE A 68 14.23 -25.56 7.92
N GLU A 69 13.71 -26.46 8.76
CA GLU A 69 12.28 -26.53 9.02
C GLU A 69 11.72 -25.23 9.60
N GLY A 70 10.59 -24.78 9.06
CA GLY A 70 9.90 -23.55 9.50
C GLY A 70 10.49 -22.24 8.96
N VAL A 71 11.60 -22.29 8.22
CA VAL A 71 12.19 -21.09 7.60
C VAL A 71 11.55 -20.83 6.23
N GLN A 72 11.13 -19.59 6.02
CA GLN A 72 10.57 -19.16 4.74
C GLN A 72 11.47 -18.14 4.08
N PHE A 73 11.97 -18.48 2.88
CA PHE A 73 12.71 -17.56 2.03
C PHE A 73 11.82 -16.99 0.92
N LYS A 74 11.82 -15.66 0.76
CA LYS A 74 11.08 -14.99 -0.30
C LYS A 74 11.93 -13.94 -1.00
N GLN A 75 12.07 -14.09 -2.32
CA GLN A 75 12.65 -13.06 -3.19
C GLN A 75 11.55 -12.19 -3.78
N PHE A 76 11.88 -10.93 -4.06
CA PHE A 76 10.93 -9.95 -4.59
C PHE A 76 11.40 -9.38 -5.92
N ASN A 77 10.53 -9.45 -6.92
CA ASN A 77 10.72 -8.76 -8.19
C ASN A 77 10.18 -7.32 -8.16
N SER A 78 9.26 -7.04 -7.22
CA SER A 78 8.61 -5.74 -7.04
C SER A 78 8.99 -5.15 -5.68
N ILE A 79 9.47 -3.90 -5.69
CA ILE A 79 9.75 -3.15 -4.46
C ILE A 79 8.47 -2.88 -3.66
N THR A 80 7.31 -2.79 -4.33
CA THR A 80 6.02 -2.59 -3.67
C THR A 80 5.65 -3.81 -2.83
N ASP A 81 5.89 -5.01 -3.34
CA ASP A 81 5.60 -6.26 -2.62
C ASP A 81 6.55 -6.46 -1.44
N TYR A 82 7.82 -6.09 -1.63
CA TYR A 82 8.82 -6.12 -0.56
C TYR A 82 8.41 -5.20 0.60
N HIS A 83 8.06 -3.94 0.32
CA HIS A 83 7.59 -3.03 1.38
C HIS A 83 6.24 -3.42 1.96
N SER A 84 5.36 -4.05 1.19
CA SER A 84 4.09 -4.55 1.69
C SER A 84 4.33 -5.66 2.73
N LEU A 85 5.22 -6.61 2.44
CA LEU A 85 5.64 -7.61 3.42
C LEU A 85 6.25 -6.96 4.67
N MET A 86 7.15 -6.00 4.49
CA MET A 86 7.78 -5.30 5.63
C MET A 86 6.74 -4.59 6.51
N PHE A 87 5.69 -4.02 5.91
CA PHE A 87 4.60 -3.41 6.66
C PHE A 87 3.77 -4.46 7.41
N ASP A 88 3.39 -5.55 6.74
CA ASP A 88 2.55 -6.60 7.33
C ASP A 88 3.26 -7.32 8.49
N LEU A 89 4.58 -7.44 8.40
CA LEU A 89 5.43 -7.97 9.46
C LEU A 89 5.78 -6.93 10.54
N GLY A 90 5.32 -5.68 10.44
CA GLY A 90 5.56 -4.64 11.44
C GLY A 90 7.00 -4.12 11.49
N ILE A 91 7.74 -4.20 10.38
CA ILE A 91 9.11 -3.67 10.24
C ILE A 91 9.08 -2.19 9.85
N VAL A 92 8.14 -1.80 8.98
CA VAL A 92 7.98 -0.42 8.52
C VAL A 92 6.68 0.15 9.07
N ALA A 93 6.72 1.38 9.60
CA ALA A 93 5.59 2.02 10.26
C ALA A 93 4.48 2.53 9.30
N ARG A 94 4.76 2.62 8.00
CA ARG A 94 3.84 3.16 6.98
C ARG A 94 3.80 2.28 5.73
N ARG A 95 2.62 2.16 5.11
CA ARG A 95 2.48 1.48 3.81
C ARG A 95 3.12 2.32 2.70
N LEU A 96 4.01 1.71 1.90
CA LEU A 96 4.73 2.36 0.80
C LEU A 96 4.24 1.85 -0.56
N ARG A 97 2.98 2.17 -0.91
CA ARG A 97 2.30 1.62 -2.09
C ARG A 97 2.79 2.27 -3.38
N SER A 98 3.01 3.59 -3.35
CA SER A 98 3.39 4.37 -4.52
C SER A 98 4.85 4.84 -4.47
N ALA A 99 5.36 5.30 -5.61
CA ALA A 99 6.66 5.97 -5.67
C ALA A 99 6.69 7.24 -4.80
N SER A 100 5.58 7.98 -4.75
CA SER A 100 5.44 9.17 -3.90
C SER A 100 5.59 8.85 -2.41
N ASP A 101 4.94 7.78 -1.94
CA ASP A 101 5.05 7.33 -0.54
C ASP A 101 6.48 6.97 -0.17
N ARG A 102 7.18 6.29 -1.09
CA ARG A 102 8.59 5.92 -0.94
C ARG A 102 9.49 7.15 -0.92
N SER A 103 9.31 8.09 -1.84
CA SER A 103 10.08 9.35 -1.86
C SER A 103 9.91 10.15 -0.56
N LYS A 104 8.68 10.24 -0.05
CA LYS A 104 8.41 10.87 1.25
C LYS A 104 9.14 10.13 2.39
N PHE A 105 9.07 8.80 2.40
CA PHE A 105 9.72 7.98 3.43
C PHE A 105 11.25 8.10 3.39
N TYR A 106 11.86 8.05 2.21
CA TYR A 106 13.31 8.19 2.06
C TYR A 106 13.82 9.56 2.44
N ARG A 107 13.09 10.65 2.11
CA ARG A 107 13.44 12.00 2.55
C ARG A 107 13.41 12.15 4.07
N LEU A 108 12.50 11.45 4.74
CA LEU A 108 12.44 11.43 6.20
C LEU A 108 13.67 10.73 6.80
N ILE A 109 14.04 9.57 6.24
CA ILE A 109 15.26 8.86 6.66
C ILE A 109 16.50 9.73 6.38
N GLU A 110 16.59 10.31 5.20
CA GLU A 110 17.68 11.21 4.79
C GLU A 110 17.85 12.38 5.76
N ALA A 111 16.75 13.06 6.10
CA ALA A 111 16.75 14.14 7.09
C ALA A 111 17.24 13.67 8.46
N SER A 112 16.85 12.47 8.90
CA SER A 112 17.29 11.93 10.18
C SER A 112 18.78 11.53 10.19
N LEU A 113 19.31 11.07 9.06
CA LEU A 113 20.72 10.67 8.91
C LEU A 113 21.67 11.87 8.84
N TYR A 114 21.30 12.90 8.08
CA TYR A 114 22.12 14.12 7.97
C TYR A 114 21.91 15.08 9.15
N GLY A 115 20.78 14.97 9.85
CA GLY A 115 20.41 15.83 10.96
C GLY A 115 19.91 17.22 10.51
N GLY A 116 19.31 17.94 11.45
CA GLY A 116 18.78 19.29 11.23
C GLY A 116 17.36 19.34 10.68
N ILE A 117 16.85 20.57 10.52
CA ILE A 117 15.50 20.83 10.01
C ILE A 117 15.53 20.65 8.49
N SER A 118 15.00 19.53 8.00
CA SER A 118 14.88 19.31 6.57
C SER A 118 13.88 20.29 5.96
N SER A 119 14.38 21.21 5.13
CA SER A 119 13.56 22.17 4.38
C SER A 119 12.49 21.50 3.52
N ALA A 120 12.79 20.30 3.00
CA ALA A 120 11.83 19.49 2.24
C ALA A 120 10.67 19.00 3.12
N ILE A 121 10.95 18.58 4.37
CA ILE A 121 9.93 18.17 5.33
C ILE A 121 9.14 19.40 5.80
N THR A 122 9.81 20.48 6.18
CA THR A 122 9.17 21.72 6.68
C THR A 122 8.18 22.30 5.66
N ARG A 123 8.52 22.29 4.36
CA ARG A 123 7.62 22.76 3.29
C ARG A 123 6.42 21.84 3.07
N SER A 124 6.48 20.57 3.47
CA SER A 124 5.45 19.56 3.25
C SER A 124 4.95 18.89 4.54
N LEU A 125 5.02 19.60 5.68
CA LEU A 125 4.59 19.07 6.99
C LEU A 125 3.17 18.53 6.98
N ARG A 126 2.25 19.22 6.30
CA ARG A 126 0.87 18.77 6.11
C ARG A 126 0.81 17.35 5.57
N ASP A 127 1.59 17.05 4.54
CA ASP A 127 1.59 15.74 3.87
C ASP A 127 2.19 14.61 4.71
N TYR A 128 3.02 14.93 5.70
CA TYR A 128 3.59 13.95 6.62
C TYR A 128 2.72 13.74 7.86
N LEU A 129 2.01 14.77 8.32
CA LEU A 129 1.26 14.78 9.57
C LEU A 129 -0.23 14.50 9.39
N LEU A 130 -0.81 14.94 8.28
CA LEU A 130 -2.24 14.83 8.03
C LEU A 130 -2.51 13.67 7.05
N PRO A 131 -3.14 12.58 7.51
CA PRO A 131 -3.53 11.49 6.62
C PRO A 131 -4.64 11.95 5.66
N GLU A 132 -4.51 11.62 4.38
CA GLU A 132 -5.60 11.79 3.42
C GLU A 132 -6.73 10.79 3.75
N ASN A 133 -7.88 11.31 4.16
CA ASN A 133 -9.07 10.50 4.43
C ASN A 133 -9.85 10.24 3.12
N SER A 134 -9.48 9.19 2.39
CA SER A 134 -10.20 8.78 1.16
C SER A 134 -11.67 8.46 1.41
N GLY A 135 -12.03 8.03 2.63
CA GLY A 135 -13.40 7.79 3.05
C GLY A 135 -14.28 9.03 2.98
N VAL A 136 -13.73 10.22 3.26
CA VAL A 136 -14.47 11.49 3.15
C VAL A 136 -14.79 11.75 1.69
N ARG A 137 -13.80 11.66 0.79
CA ARG A 137 -14.01 11.85 -0.64
C ARG A 137 -15.04 10.86 -1.22
N LYS A 138 -14.98 9.60 -0.81
CA LYS A 138 -15.94 8.57 -1.22
C LYS A 138 -17.35 8.88 -0.69
N ALA A 139 -17.48 9.24 0.58
CA ALA A 139 -18.77 9.60 1.16
C ALA A 139 -19.42 10.80 0.45
N PHE A 140 -18.64 11.80 0.03
CA PHE A 140 -19.13 12.90 -0.79
C PHE A 140 -19.61 12.43 -2.17
N GLN A 141 -18.87 11.54 -2.83
CA GLN A 141 -19.28 10.98 -4.13
C GLN A 141 -20.58 10.16 -4.01
N ASP A 142 -20.67 9.31 -2.98
CA ASP A 142 -21.86 8.51 -2.70
C ASP A 142 -23.06 9.42 -2.38
N MET A 143 -22.85 10.49 -1.62
CA MET A 143 -23.89 11.49 -1.31
C MET A 143 -24.34 12.28 -2.55
N GLU A 144 -23.41 12.72 -3.40
CA GLU A 144 -23.74 13.41 -4.66
C GLU A 144 -24.57 12.52 -5.59
N ALA A 145 -24.24 11.23 -5.68
CA ALA A 145 -25.01 10.25 -6.44
C ALA A 145 -26.43 10.12 -5.90
N ALA A 146 -26.59 9.97 -4.58
CA ALA A 146 -27.89 9.87 -3.92
C ALA A 146 -28.75 11.15 -4.08
N LEU A 147 -28.14 12.33 -4.00
CA LEU A 147 -28.85 13.60 -4.22
C LEU A 147 -29.34 13.74 -5.66
N ARG A 148 -28.52 13.29 -6.64
CA ARG A 148 -28.91 13.28 -8.05
C ARG A 148 -30.08 12.35 -8.30
N GLU A 149 -30.06 11.16 -7.70
CA GLU A 149 -31.13 10.18 -7.78
C GLU A 149 -32.44 10.73 -7.17
N ASN A 150 -32.38 11.26 -5.95
CA ASN A 150 -33.54 11.88 -5.29
C ASN A 150 -34.16 13.01 -6.13
N ARG A 151 -33.33 13.81 -6.80
CA ARG A 151 -33.83 14.87 -7.69
C ARG A 151 -34.62 14.30 -8.87
N MET A 152 -34.11 13.25 -9.52
CA MET A 152 -34.83 12.59 -10.61
C MET A 152 -36.14 11.98 -10.12
N THR A 153 -36.14 11.34 -8.93
CA THR A 153 -37.36 10.78 -8.33
C THR A 153 -38.38 11.87 -8.01
N LEU A 154 -37.95 13.01 -7.45
CA LEU A 154 -38.84 14.15 -7.16
C LEU A 154 -39.45 14.74 -8.45
N GLU A 155 -38.66 14.85 -9.53
CA GLU A 155 -39.15 15.29 -10.83
C GLU A 155 -40.18 14.30 -11.40
N ALA A 156 -39.92 13.00 -11.31
CA ALA A 156 -40.87 11.96 -11.74
C ALA A 156 -42.18 11.98 -10.93
N ILE A 157 -42.10 12.17 -9.60
CA ILE A 157 -43.29 12.32 -8.75
C ILE A 157 -44.08 13.56 -9.17
N ARG A 158 -43.41 14.68 -9.41
CA ARG A 158 -44.05 15.94 -9.81
C ARG A 158 -44.80 15.79 -11.14
N VAL A 159 -44.19 15.14 -12.13
CA VAL A 159 -44.84 14.85 -13.42
C VAL A 159 -46.05 13.93 -13.22
N THR A 160 -45.90 12.86 -12.43
CA THR A 160 -47.00 11.93 -12.13
C THR A 160 -48.17 12.62 -11.42
N GLN A 161 -47.89 13.57 -10.53
CA GLN A 161 -48.90 14.38 -9.85
C GLN A 161 -49.61 15.32 -10.83
N SER A 162 -48.87 16.01 -11.71
CA SER A 162 -49.50 16.87 -12.72
C SER A 162 -50.39 16.07 -13.69
N ASP A 163 -49.96 14.87 -14.09
CA ASP A 163 -50.75 14.00 -14.96
C ASP A 163 -52.04 13.54 -14.27
N ARG A 164 -51.97 13.20 -12.99
CA ARG A 164 -53.16 12.89 -12.19
C ARG A 164 -54.12 14.07 -12.13
N ASP A 165 -53.63 15.27 -11.84
CA ASP A 165 -54.45 16.48 -11.73
C ASP A 165 -55.11 16.83 -13.08
N LEU A 166 -54.38 16.65 -14.19
CA LEU A 166 -54.91 16.80 -15.55
C LEU A 166 -56.06 15.82 -15.84
N VAL A 167 -56.04 14.61 -15.30
CA VAL A 167 -57.12 13.61 -15.48
C VAL A 167 -58.27 13.85 -14.51
N GLN A 168 -57.99 14.26 -13.27
CA GLN A 168 -59.01 14.46 -12.23
C GLN A 168 -59.87 15.71 -12.47
N THR A 169 -59.28 16.77 -13.04
CA THR A 169 -59.97 18.05 -13.26
C THR A 169 -61.15 17.94 -14.25
N PRO A 170 -61.00 17.28 -15.44
CA PRO A 170 -62.12 16.99 -16.35
C PRO A 170 -63.15 16.03 -15.77
N TYR A 171 -62.74 15.04 -14.96
CA TYR A 171 -63.64 14.08 -14.33
C TYR A 171 -64.60 14.77 -13.34
N LEU A 172 -64.06 15.64 -12.48
CA LEU A 172 -64.86 16.44 -11.55
C LEU A 172 -65.75 17.46 -12.27
N ARG A 173 -65.27 18.03 -13.39
CA ARG A 173 -66.05 18.99 -14.20
C ARG A 173 -67.19 18.33 -14.96
N SER A 174 -66.99 17.12 -15.48
CA SER A 174 -68.03 16.34 -16.17
C SER A 174 -69.10 15.78 -15.24
N HIS A 175 -68.77 15.45 -13.98
CA HIS A 175 -69.77 15.13 -12.96
C HIS A 175 -70.58 16.37 -12.51
N ARG A 176 -69.95 17.55 -12.41
CA ARG A 176 -70.66 18.79 -12.06
C ARG A 176 -71.60 19.28 -13.18
N LEU A 177 -71.32 18.95 -14.44
CA LEU A 177 -72.17 19.28 -15.59
C LEU A 177 -73.33 18.28 -15.81
N ARG A 178 -73.24 17.04 -15.31
CA ARG A 178 -74.32 16.04 -15.35
C ARG A 178 -75.29 16.10 -14.15
N GLY A 179 -75.01 16.95 -13.17
CA GLY A 179 -75.83 17.16 -11.97
C GLY A 179 -76.69 18.43 -12.01
N ARG A 180 -76.92 19.00 -13.20
CA ARG A 180 -77.88 20.09 -13.43
C ARG A 180 -78.92 19.66 -14.45
#